data_AF-A0A2N8K8N2-F1
#
_entry.id   AF-A0A2N8K8N2-F1
#
_cell.length_a   1.000
_cell.length_b   1.000
_cell.length_c   1.000
_cell.angle_alpha   90.00
_cell.angle_beta   90.00
_cell.angle_gamma   90.00
#
_symmetry.space_group_name_H-M   'P 1'
#
loop_
_entity.id
_entity.type
_entity.pdbx_description
1 polymer ?
#
loop_
_entity_poly.entity_id
_entity_poly.type
_entity_poly.pdbx_seq_one_letter_code
_entity_poly.pdbx_strand_id
1 'polypeptide(L)'
;MLAWFERIKEWLMLAGLALAALVSAFYRGRATGRQAERQERQDRINEQAAQARQEVRNVQLETARMDDDAIADELKRQWVRGPGKSRR
;
A
#
# COMPACT_ATOMS: atom_id res chain seq x y z
N MET A 1 39.88 7.23 -48.65
CA MET A 1 39.01 6.06 -48.37
C MET A 1 38.90 5.73 -46.88
N LEU A 2 39.97 5.82 -46.07
CA LEU A 2 39.95 5.52 -44.63
C LEU A 2 39.07 6.47 -43.77
N ALA A 3 39.11 7.79 -44.04
CA ALA A 3 38.36 8.79 -43.26
C ALA A 3 36.81 8.62 -43.31
N TRP A 4 36.29 7.95 -44.35
CA TRP A 4 34.87 7.65 -44.45
C TRP A 4 34.46 6.49 -43.52
N PHE A 5 35.33 5.48 -43.39
CA PHE A 5 35.16 4.39 -42.44
C PHE A 5 35.25 4.85 -40.98
N GLU A 6 36.14 5.79 -40.67
CA GLU A 6 36.25 6.35 -39.32
C GLU A 6 34.97 7.09 -38.90
N ARG A 7 34.41 7.92 -39.79
CA ARG A 7 33.13 8.60 -39.53
C ARG A 7 31.99 7.60 -39.35
N ILE A 8 31.91 6.55 -40.16
CA ILE A 8 30.88 5.51 -39.99
C ILE A 8 31.02 4.81 -38.64
N LYS A 9 32.26 4.55 -38.20
CA LYS A 9 32.54 3.90 -36.93
C LYS A 9 32.14 4.78 -35.74
N GLU A 10 32.39 6.09 -35.81
CA GLU A 10 31.94 7.07 -34.81
C GLU A 10 30.41 7.14 -34.74
N TRP A 11 29.74 7.21 -35.89
CA TRP A 11 28.27 7.20 -35.93
C TRP A 11 27.67 5.91 -35.39
N LEU A 12 28.28 4.75 -35.68
CA LEU A 12 27.87 3.46 -35.11
C LEU A 12 28.08 3.40 -33.59
N MET A 13 29.19 3.93 -33.09
CA MET A 13 29.44 4.03 -31.64
C MET A 13 28.39 4.90 -30.95
N LEU A 14 28.11 6.09 -31.49
CA LEU A 14 27.09 6.99 -30.96
C LEU A 14 25.69 6.38 -31.02
N ALA A 15 25.34 5.73 -32.13
CA ALA A 15 24.08 5.02 -32.28
C ALA A 15 23.95 3.88 -31.26
N GLY A 16 25.02 3.09 -31.05
CA GLY A 16 25.05 2.03 -30.05
C GLY A 16 24.87 2.54 -28.63
N LEU A 17 25.53 3.65 -28.30
CA LEU A 17 25.45 4.28 -26.98
C LEU A 17 24.05 4.85 -26.71
N ALA A 18 23.45 5.51 -27.72
CA ALA A 18 22.07 5.97 -27.66
C ALA A 18 21.07 4.82 -27.47
N LEU A 19 21.27 3.71 -28.19
CA LEU A 19 20.42 2.52 -28.05
C LEU A 19 20.53 1.89 -26.66
N ALA A 20 21.75 1.78 -26.13
CA ALA A 20 21.99 1.25 -24.79
C ALA A 20 21.34 2.12 -23.70
N ALA A 21 21.40 3.45 -23.86
CA ALA A 21 20.73 4.38 -22.96
C ALA A 21 19.20 4.22 -22.99
N LEU A 22 18.61 4.08 -24.18
CA LEU A 22 17.17 3.85 -24.34
C LEU A 22 16.72 2.53 -23.70
N VAL A 23 17.45 1.44 -23.94
CA VAL A 23 17.16 0.13 -23.33
C VAL A 23 17.26 0.22 -21.81
N SER A 24 18.32 0.86 -21.29
CA SER A 24 18.50 1.04 -19.84
C SER A 24 17.37 1.86 -19.22
N ALA A 25 16.95 2.95 -19.86
CA ALA A 25 15.84 3.79 -19.40
C ALA A 25 14.50 3.03 -19.44
N PHE A 26 14.25 2.24 -20.49
CA PHE A 26 13.04 1.42 -20.61
C PHE A 26 12.95 0.36 -19.51
N TYR A 27 14.03 -0.38 -19.27
CA TYR A 27 14.08 -1.37 -18.19
C TYR A 27 14.00 -0.74 -16.81
N ARG A 28 14.67 0.40 -16.61
CA ARG A 28 14.62 1.14 -15.34
C ARG A 28 13.20 1.65 -15.09
N GLY A 29 12.55 2.31 -16.06
CA GLY A 29 11.17 2.77 -15.94
C GLY A 29 10.17 1.63 -15.65
N ARG A 30 10.34 0.47 -16.30
CA ARG A 30 9.53 -0.73 -16.03
C ARG A 30 9.79 -1.34 -14.65
N ALA A 31 11.00 -1.20 -14.11
CA ALA A 31 11.34 -1.64 -12.76
C ALA A 31 10.78 -0.69 -11.69
N THR A 32 10.88 0.64 -11.90
CA THR A 32 10.41 1.64 -10.93
C THR A 32 8.89 1.64 -10.82
N GLY A 33 8.14 1.46 -11.91
CA GLY A 33 6.68 1.41 -11.88
C GLY A 33 6.12 0.30 -10.97
N ARG A 34 6.74 -0.89 -11.00
CA ARG A 34 6.33 -2.02 -10.14
C ARG A 34 6.72 -1.85 -8.68
N GLN A 35 7.74 -1.04 -8.37
CA GLN A 35 8.13 -0.74 -7.00
C GLN A 35 7.22 0.33 -6.37
N ALA A 36 6.85 1.35 -7.14
CA ALA A 36 5.93 2.40 -6.69
C ALA A 36 4.55 1.83 -6.32
N GLU A 37 3.96 0.97 -7.17
CA GLU A 37 2.67 0.34 -6.85
C GLU A 37 2.71 -0.56 -5.61
N ARG A 38 3.86 -1.20 -5.33
CA ARG A 38 4.02 -2.04 -4.14
C ARG A 38 4.17 -1.20 -2.87
N GLN A 39 4.87 -0.07 -2.95
CA GLN A 39 4.99 0.86 -1.83
C GLN A 39 3.63 1.46 -1.48
N GLU A 40 2.88 1.96 -2.47
CA GLU A 40 1.54 2.51 -2.23
C GLU A 40 0.56 1.48 -1.63
N ARG A 41 0.62 0.22 -2.08
CA ARG A 41 -0.19 -0.85 -1.48
C ARG A 41 0.26 -1.17 -0.05
N GLN A 42 1.56 -1.21 0.21
CA GLN A 42 2.09 -1.50 1.54
C GLN A 42 1.75 -0.37 2.52
N ASP A 43 1.80 0.88 2.08
CA ASP A 43 1.46 2.03 2.90
C ASP A 43 -0.02 2.02 3.28
N ARG A 44 -0.93 1.70 2.34
CA ARG A 44 -2.35 1.52 2.65
C ARG A 44 -2.61 0.38 3.64
N ILE A 45 -1.91 -0.75 3.50
CA ILE A 45 -2.03 -1.88 4.44
C ILE A 45 -1.52 -1.47 5.83
N ASN A 46 -0.39 -0.76 5.88
CA ASN A 46 0.19 -0.29 7.14
C ASN A 46 -0.73 0.72 7.82
N GLU A 47 -1.36 1.62 7.06
CA GLU A 47 -2.32 2.60 7.58
C GLU A 47 -3.57 1.91 8.14
N GLN A 48 -4.14 0.95 7.40
CA GLN A 48 -5.26 0.14 7.90
C GLN A 48 -4.88 -0.66 9.16
N ALA A 49 -3.69 -1.24 9.20
CA ALA A 49 -3.19 -1.95 10.38
C ALA A 49 -2.98 -1.02 11.58
N ALA A 50 -2.53 0.22 11.34
CA ALA A 50 -2.38 1.23 12.38
C ALA A 50 -3.74 1.65 12.95
N GLN A 51 -4.73 1.91 12.09
CA GLN A 51 -6.10 2.22 12.51
C GLN A 51 -6.72 1.06 13.30
N ALA A 52 -6.55 -0.18 12.85
CA ALA A 52 -7.04 -1.36 13.56
C ALA A 52 -6.43 -1.50 14.97
N ARG A 53 -5.12 -1.23 15.10
CA ARG A 53 -4.44 -1.23 16.42
C ARG A 53 -4.97 -0.13 17.33
N GLN A 54 -5.26 1.04 16.78
CA GLN A 54 -5.82 2.16 17.54
C GLN A 54 -7.23 1.84 18.02
N GLU A 55 -8.07 1.27 17.15
CA GLU A 55 -9.43 0.86 17.49
C GLU A 55 -9.45 -0.18 18.59
N VAL A 56 -8.64 -1.24 18.47
CA VAL A 56 -8.50 -2.26 19.51
C VAL A 56 -8.07 -1.64 20.85
N ARG A 57 -7.14 -0.69 20.81
CA ARG A 57 -6.68 -0.02 22.03
C ARG A 57 -7.74 0.89 22.63
N ASN A 58 -8.53 1.57 21.81
CA ASN A 58 -9.64 2.40 22.26
C ASN A 58 -10.70 1.53 22.95
N VAL A 59 -11.12 0.43 22.30
CA VAL A 59 -12.08 -0.52 22.89
C VAL A 59 -11.55 -1.09 24.21
N GLN A 60 -10.28 -1.51 24.25
CA GLN A 60 -9.68 -2.01 25.51
C GLN A 60 -9.70 -0.96 26.62
N LEU A 61 -9.36 0.30 26.30
CA LEU A 61 -9.37 1.38 27.28
C LEU A 61 -10.79 1.75 27.73
N GLU A 62 -11.75 1.70 26.83
CA GLU A 62 -13.16 1.95 27.12
C GLU A 62 -13.73 0.85 28.02
N THR A 63 -13.55 -0.42 27.64
CA THR A 63 -13.97 -1.57 28.44
C THR A 63 -13.28 -1.59 29.81
N ALA A 64 -11.98 -1.28 29.89
CA ALA A 64 -11.27 -1.24 31.18
C ALA A 64 -11.72 -0.11 32.10
N ARG A 65 -12.43 0.91 31.58
CA ARG A 65 -13.00 2.01 32.37
C ARG A 65 -14.46 1.77 32.75
N MET A 66 -15.13 0.80 32.12
CA MET A 66 -16.51 0.45 32.42
C MET A 66 -16.55 -0.51 33.60
N ASP A 67 -17.53 -0.34 34.47
CA ASP A 67 -17.84 -1.30 35.51
C ASP A 67 -18.47 -2.57 34.90
N ASP A 68 -18.32 -3.71 35.57
CA ASP A 68 -18.79 -5.02 35.09
C ASP A 68 -20.29 -5.03 34.73
N ASP A 69 -21.11 -4.30 35.49
CA ASP A 69 -22.56 -4.16 35.22
C ASP A 69 -22.83 -3.37 33.92
N ALA A 70 -22.04 -2.33 33.65
CA ALA A 70 -22.14 -1.53 32.44
C ALA A 70 -21.71 -2.35 31.20
N ILE A 71 -20.66 -3.17 31.34
CA ILE A 71 -20.22 -4.11 30.30
C ILE A 71 -21.35 -5.12 30.00
N ALA A 72 -21.97 -5.69 31.03
CA ALA A 72 -23.04 -6.68 30.88
C ALA A 72 -24.29 -6.09 30.18
N ASP A 73 -24.66 -4.86 30.50
CA ASP A 73 -25.80 -4.18 29.88
C ASP A 73 -25.55 -3.79 28.42
N GLU A 74 -24.33 -3.37 28.07
CA GLU A 74 -23.94 -3.09 26.69
C GLU A 74 -23.94 -4.37 25.83
N LEU A 75 -23.37 -5.47 26.33
CA LEU A 75 -23.42 -6.79 25.69
C LEU A 75 -24.87 -7.25 25.47
N LYS A 76 -25.75 -7.10 26.46
CA LYS A 76 -27.17 -7.47 26.34
C LYS A 76 -27.93 -6.61 25.33
N ARG A 77 -27.57 -5.33 25.18
CA ARG A 77 -28.23 -4.40 24.25
C ARG A 77 -27.77 -4.57 22.81
N GLN A 78 -26.46 -4.64 22.60
CA GLN A 78 -25.85 -4.56 21.27
C GLN A 78 -25.57 -5.91 20.63
N TRP A 79 -25.23 -6.93 21.44
CA TRP A 79 -24.76 -8.23 20.93
C TRP A 79 -25.78 -9.34 21.13
N VAL A 80 -26.45 -9.38 22.28
CA VAL A 80 -27.56 -10.32 22.49
C VAL A 80 -28.78 -9.79 21.77
N ARG A 81 -29.38 -10.62 20.91
CA ARG A 81 -30.67 -10.32 20.29
C ARG A 81 -31.71 -10.22 21.40
N GLY A 82 -32.01 -9.00 21.85
CA GLY A 82 -33.03 -8.76 22.87
C GLY A 82 -34.38 -9.34 22.41
N PRO A 83 -35.32 -9.63 23.33
CA PRO A 83 -36.68 -9.94 22.95
C PRO A 83 -37.20 -8.73 22.17
N GLY A 84 -37.25 -8.87 20.85
CA GLY A 84 -37.60 -7.80 19.95
C GLY A 84 -38.88 -7.15 20.45
N LYS A 85 -38.93 -5.83 20.38
CA LYS A 85 -40.11 -5.02 20.68
C LYS A 85 -41.29 -5.56 19.87
N SER A 86 -41.98 -6.59 20.38
CA SER A 86 -43.27 -7.04 19.88
C SER A 86 -44.21 -5.92 20.26
N ARG A 87 -44.36 -4.95 19.36
CA ARG A 87 -45.49 -4.03 19.35
C ARG A 87 -46.75 -4.91 19.40
N ARG A 88 -47.35 -4.97 20.59
CA ARG A 88 -48.77 -5.25 20.74
C ARG A 88 -49.52 -3.96 20.50
#